data_AF-A0A7V9Q3E7-F1
#
_entry.id   AF-A0A7V9Q3E7-F1
#
_cell.length_a   1.000
_cell.length_b   1.000
_cell.length_c   1.000
_cell.angle_alpha   90.00
_cell.angle_beta   90.00
_cell.angle_gamma   90.00
#
_symmetry.space_group_name_H-M   'P 1'
#
loop_
_entity.id
_entity.type
_entity.pdbx_description
1 polymer ?
#
loop_
_entity_poly.entity_id
_entity_poly.type
_entity_poly.pdbx_seq_one_letter_code
_entity_poly.pdbx_strand_id
1 'polypeptide(L)'
;MNSAPDHRSDSVVVGVALLAVALFAVAGWMPAIASAQEPAPAPAPAAPVPSGMSDPDYLAYADRMQGLMEPSWSEREGLYRAGDGSEPMVNANMLLSHAGAAVKGHSGPSRNDERARRIAARLVAAPPFVEQPSSGPPGSDSQAHAPGWVNSTTNPLGSQHLVFDADVVDGLLHAWRARAALNLPQETTDAIVDRVTRTTNGPFWRFPAIRLNQINWYALMYAATAEMTGDPTLLREDFRQQVLRFTAPRVPDPERAGNFGPGLRFHYLPDRPVGRRLNVDSAEYASIVFSFARFYEQARLSGMAALPARDRRLLREWGVRVLSGYWTHGGYLNWDTGLGFNRWHQTKKIGLSQQALIALASTEALQTSASQGPWAKWMFDRGLGLFESWSRRAGGVPPPVSFGVIHQSLGPSSARLGVSRMQANAARAISAGLGSLPASPPPSLYAFDPDIGRLAVTTPAYNTAVVAVNQGAFAYGGIELARLFDSEQDVAANLGG
;
A
#
# COMPACT_ATOMS: atom_id res chain seq x y z
N MET A 1 -50.04 -0.83 -55.94
CA MET A 1 -51.08 0.23 -56.03
C MET A 1 -51.54 0.54 -54.61
N ASN A 2 -51.26 1.76 -54.18
CA ASN A 2 -51.79 2.57 -53.07
C ASN A 2 -52.79 1.96 -52.08
N SER A 3 -52.50 2.14 -50.79
CA SER A 3 -53.41 2.81 -49.83
C SER A 3 -52.78 2.94 -48.43
N ALA A 4 -52.54 4.18 -48.00
CA ALA A 4 -52.72 4.64 -46.61
C ALA A 4 -54.14 5.26 -46.50
N PRO A 5 -54.64 5.82 -45.36
CA PRO A 5 -54.20 5.85 -43.94
C PRO A 5 -55.38 5.63 -42.92
N ASP A 6 -55.10 5.61 -41.59
CA ASP A 6 -55.94 6.18 -40.48
C ASP A 6 -55.25 5.87 -39.13
N HIS A 7 -54.80 6.79 -38.26
CA HIS A 7 -55.41 7.83 -37.40
C HIS A 7 -55.98 7.38 -36.03
N ARG A 8 -55.45 8.07 -34.99
CA ARG A 8 -55.99 8.41 -33.64
C ARG A 8 -55.83 7.37 -32.51
N SER A 9 -55.03 7.65 -31.47
CA SER A 9 -55.22 8.51 -30.26
C SER A 9 -55.91 7.70 -29.13
N ASP A 10 -55.54 7.69 -27.85
CA ASP A 10 -55.05 8.73 -26.95
C ASP A 10 -54.49 8.15 -25.61
N SER A 11 -53.60 8.93 -24.98
CA SER A 11 -53.43 9.16 -23.52
C SER A 11 -52.96 8.05 -22.57
N VAL A 12 -51.79 8.28 -21.92
CA VAL A 12 -51.66 8.31 -20.42
C VAL A 12 -50.53 9.28 -20.00
N VAL A 13 -50.96 10.41 -19.42
CA VAL A 13 -50.46 11.15 -18.24
C VAL A 13 -48.95 11.27 -17.98
N VAL A 14 -48.47 12.50 -18.17
CA VAL A 14 -47.26 13.09 -17.56
C VAL A 14 -47.62 13.68 -16.19
N GLY A 15 -46.83 13.38 -15.16
CA GLY A 15 -47.01 13.89 -13.80
C GLY A 15 -45.71 13.96 -12.98
N VAL A 16 -44.99 15.08 -13.17
CA VAL A 16 -44.19 15.89 -12.21
C VAL A 16 -43.34 15.21 -11.11
N ALA A 17 -42.03 15.43 -11.21
CA ALA A 17 -41.18 15.85 -10.07
C ALA A 17 -40.02 16.74 -10.56
N LEU A 18 -40.30 18.03 -10.69
CA LEU A 18 -39.33 19.12 -10.70
C LEU A 18 -39.02 19.48 -9.24
N LEU A 19 -37.74 19.55 -8.84
CA LEU A 19 -37.22 20.60 -7.96
C LEU A 19 -35.68 20.59 -7.88
N ALA A 20 -35.10 21.78 -8.04
CA ALA A 20 -33.71 22.18 -7.78
C ALA A 20 -32.63 21.91 -8.86
N VAL A 21 -32.85 22.46 -10.06
CA VAL A 21 -31.78 22.97 -10.93
C VAL A 21 -32.00 24.48 -11.09
N ALA A 22 -31.31 25.29 -10.27
CA ALA A 22 -30.96 26.69 -10.53
C ALA A 22 -30.47 27.35 -9.23
N LEU A 23 -29.14 27.51 -9.08
CA LEU A 23 -28.48 28.69 -8.49
C LEU A 23 -26.98 28.43 -8.40
N PHE A 24 -26.25 29.04 -9.35
CA PHE A 24 -24.92 29.67 -9.26
C PHE A 24 -24.18 29.58 -10.60
N ALA A 25 -24.71 30.34 -11.57
CA ALA A 25 -23.98 30.78 -12.75
C ALA A 25 -23.88 32.31 -12.69
N VAL A 26 -22.92 32.79 -11.89
CA VAL A 26 -22.27 34.10 -12.08
C VAL A 26 -20.79 33.85 -11.84
N ALA A 27 -20.13 33.32 -12.88
CA ALA A 27 -18.67 33.26 -12.92
C ALA A 27 -18.15 34.67 -13.22
N GLY A 28 -18.05 35.48 -12.17
CA GLY A 28 -17.29 36.72 -12.23
C GLY A 28 -15.82 36.39 -12.46
N TRP A 29 -15.24 36.94 -13.52
CA TRP A 29 -13.81 37.12 -13.64
C TRP A 29 -13.36 38.03 -12.48
N MET A 30 -12.93 37.43 -11.38
CA MET A 30 -12.09 38.13 -10.41
C MET A 30 -10.64 37.93 -10.85
N PRO A 31 -9.86 39.01 -11.07
CA PRO A 31 -8.42 38.85 -11.15
C PRO A 31 -7.95 38.20 -9.86
N ALA A 32 -7.16 37.13 -9.96
CA ALA A 32 -6.45 36.57 -8.84
C ALA A 32 -5.57 37.69 -8.26
N ILE A 33 -6.03 38.32 -7.18
CA ILE A 33 -5.18 39.18 -6.37
C ILE A 33 -4.21 38.22 -5.72
N ALA A 34 -3.05 38.04 -6.35
CA ALA A 34 -1.89 37.43 -5.71
C ALA A 34 -1.57 38.30 -4.50
N SER A 35 -2.09 37.90 -3.33
CA SER A 35 -1.60 38.43 -2.07
C SER A 35 -0.12 38.08 -2.04
N ALA A 36 0.74 39.10 -2.08
CA ALA A 36 2.16 38.94 -1.83
C ALA A 36 2.28 38.45 -0.37
N GLN A 37 2.19 37.14 -0.17
CA GLN A 37 2.58 36.50 1.07
C GLN A 37 4.04 36.84 1.26
N GLU A 38 4.36 37.57 2.33
CA GLU A 38 5.74 37.73 2.78
C GLU A 38 6.38 36.34 2.82
N PRO A 39 7.60 36.18 2.27
CA PRO A 39 8.26 34.90 2.25
C PRO A 39 8.36 34.41 3.70
N ALA A 40 7.72 33.28 3.98
CA ALA A 40 7.82 32.64 5.27
C ALA A 40 9.32 32.52 5.61
N PRO A 41 9.74 32.84 6.85
CA PRO A 41 11.14 32.72 7.23
C PRO A 41 11.66 31.34 6.84
N ALA A 42 12.85 31.31 6.23
CA ALA A 42 13.46 30.08 5.77
C ALA A 42 13.45 29.07 6.94
N PRO A 43 12.85 27.88 6.75
CA PRO A 43 12.76 26.91 7.82
C PRO A 43 14.18 26.57 8.30
N ALA A 44 14.35 26.42 9.61
CA ALA A 44 15.60 25.96 10.19
C ALA A 44 16.07 24.67 9.47
N PRO A 45 17.39 24.50 9.23
CA PRO A 45 17.90 23.33 8.53
C PRO A 45 17.40 22.06 9.22
N ALA A 46 16.76 21.19 8.43
CA ALA A 46 16.23 19.95 8.95
C ALA A 46 17.37 19.10 9.51
N ALA A 47 17.17 18.53 10.71
CA ALA A 47 18.08 17.53 11.24
C ALA A 47 18.26 16.40 10.21
N PRO A 48 19.49 15.88 10.01
CA PRO A 48 19.75 14.85 9.02
C PRO A 48 18.84 13.64 9.26
N VAL A 49 18.19 13.16 8.20
CA VAL A 49 17.27 12.02 8.30
C VAL A 49 18.09 10.76 8.66
N PRO A 50 17.69 10.01 9.70
CA PRO A 50 18.42 8.82 10.12
C PRO A 50 18.59 7.80 8.98
N SER A 51 19.74 7.13 8.98
CA SER A 51 19.99 5.93 8.18
C SER A 51 20.76 4.93 9.03
N GLY A 52 20.58 3.62 8.80
CA GLY A 52 21.20 2.61 9.65
C GLY A 52 20.48 2.43 10.98
N MET A 53 19.15 2.62 11.00
CA MET A 53 18.33 2.46 12.20
C MET A 53 18.46 1.05 12.77
N SER A 54 18.60 0.98 14.09
CA SER A 54 18.58 -0.24 14.90
C SER A 54 17.17 -0.54 15.44
N ASP A 55 16.99 -1.68 16.11
CA ASP A 55 15.71 -2.02 16.76
C ASP A 55 15.23 -0.94 17.76
N PRO A 56 16.08 -0.39 18.66
CA PRO A 56 15.73 0.77 19.49
C PRO A 56 15.28 1.99 18.70
N ASP A 57 15.90 2.30 17.56
CA ASP A 57 15.52 3.44 16.74
C ASP A 57 14.14 3.26 16.12
N TYR A 58 13.84 2.05 15.65
CA TYR A 58 12.51 1.69 15.14
C TYR A 58 11.43 1.77 16.23
N LEU A 59 11.72 1.32 17.46
CA LEU A 59 10.80 1.46 18.60
C LEU A 59 10.58 2.94 18.97
N ALA A 60 11.65 3.75 19.01
CA ALA A 60 11.54 5.18 19.27
C ALA A 60 10.73 5.90 18.18
N TYR A 61 10.90 5.52 16.91
CA TYR A 61 10.06 6.01 15.82
C TYR A 61 8.58 5.62 16.03
N ALA A 62 8.32 4.36 16.38
CA ALA A 62 6.98 3.87 16.65
C ALA A 62 6.31 4.64 17.80
N ASP A 63 7.05 4.98 18.86
CA ASP A 63 6.57 5.79 19.99
C ASP A 63 6.14 7.20 19.55
N ARG A 64 6.89 7.83 18.63
CA ARG A 64 6.53 9.15 18.10
C ARG A 64 5.28 9.09 17.24
N MET A 65 5.16 8.08 16.38
CA MET A 65 3.95 7.88 15.58
C MET A 65 2.74 7.51 16.45
N GLN A 66 2.95 6.77 17.53
CA GLN A 66 1.91 6.44 18.51
C GLN A 66 1.30 7.72 19.10
N GLY A 67 2.12 8.71 19.44
CA GLY A 67 1.66 10.00 19.93
C GLY A 67 0.68 10.71 18.97
N LEU A 68 0.87 10.55 17.65
CA LEU A 68 -0.04 11.10 16.63
C LEU A 68 -1.37 10.34 16.56
N MET A 69 -1.39 9.08 16.99
CA MET A 69 -2.57 8.21 16.98
C MET A 69 -3.37 8.26 18.29
N GLU A 70 -2.76 8.66 19.41
CA GLU A 70 -3.42 8.76 20.72
C GLU A 70 -4.77 9.50 20.69
N PRO A 71 -4.92 10.67 20.03
CA PRO A 71 -6.20 11.38 20.00
C PRO A 71 -7.33 10.62 19.30
N SER A 72 -7.01 9.57 18.53
CA SER A 72 -8.01 8.74 17.86
C SER A 72 -8.44 7.51 18.68
N TRP A 73 -7.79 7.23 19.80
CA TRP A 73 -8.21 6.11 20.66
C TRP A 73 -9.57 6.40 21.32
N SER A 74 -10.48 5.43 21.20
CA SER A 74 -11.80 5.46 21.85
C SER A 74 -11.84 4.41 22.95
N GLU A 75 -11.76 4.86 24.21
CA GLU A 75 -11.78 3.96 25.37
C GLU A 75 -13.08 3.15 25.43
N ARG A 76 -14.22 3.79 25.11
CA ARG A 76 -15.55 3.17 25.09
C ARG A 76 -15.64 2.00 24.12
N GLU A 77 -14.94 2.09 22.98
CA GLU A 77 -15.07 1.11 21.90
C GLU A 77 -13.86 0.17 21.82
N GLY A 78 -12.81 0.45 22.58
CA GLY A 78 -11.58 -0.35 22.58
C GLY A 78 -10.86 -0.34 21.23
N LEU A 79 -10.95 0.76 20.48
CA LEU A 79 -10.40 0.88 19.12
C LEU A 79 -9.94 2.31 18.81
N TYR A 80 -9.03 2.42 17.84
CA TYR A 80 -8.70 3.67 17.17
C TYR A 80 -9.75 4.05 16.12
N ARG A 81 -10.30 5.26 16.24
CA ARG A 81 -11.27 5.86 15.30
C ARG A 81 -10.56 6.61 14.19
N ALA A 82 -10.31 5.90 13.09
CA ALA A 82 -9.76 6.49 11.89
C ALA A 82 -10.77 7.39 11.15
N GLY A 83 -12.06 7.08 11.24
CA GLY A 83 -13.11 7.58 10.35
C GLY A 83 -13.37 6.60 9.20
N ASP A 84 -14.40 6.86 8.41
CA ASP A 84 -15.04 5.85 7.56
C ASP A 84 -14.07 5.10 6.61
N GLY A 85 -14.19 3.78 6.62
CA GLY A 85 -13.73 2.89 5.55
C GLY A 85 -12.27 2.43 5.67
N SER A 86 -11.60 2.72 6.79
CA SER A 86 -10.24 2.25 7.07
C SER A 86 -10.02 1.75 8.49
N GLU A 87 -11.04 1.75 9.35
CA GLU A 87 -10.88 1.45 10.77
C GLU A 87 -10.27 0.07 11.04
N PRO A 88 -10.68 -1.03 10.37
CA PRO A 88 -10.05 -2.33 10.59
C PRO A 88 -8.57 -2.34 10.24
N MET A 89 -8.17 -1.70 9.13
CA MET A 89 -6.76 -1.60 8.73
C MET A 89 -5.94 -0.75 9.70
N VAL A 90 -6.47 0.39 10.16
CA VAL A 90 -5.78 1.22 11.17
C VAL A 90 -5.56 0.42 12.44
N ASN A 91 -6.62 -0.22 12.96
CA ASN A 91 -6.52 -1.00 14.18
C ASN A 91 -5.59 -2.21 14.02
N ALA A 92 -5.58 -2.88 12.87
CA ALA A 92 -4.65 -3.96 12.60
C ALA A 92 -3.19 -3.51 12.57
N ASN A 93 -2.90 -2.36 11.97
CA ASN A 93 -1.55 -1.77 11.98
C ASN A 93 -1.13 -1.34 13.40
N MET A 94 -2.05 -0.79 14.21
CA MET A 94 -1.76 -0.47 15.61
C MET A 94 -1.54 -1.74 16.45
N LEU A 95 -2.34 -2.79 16.23
CA LEU A 95 -2.16 -4.10 16.86
C LEU A 95 -0.77 -4.67 16.55
N LEU A 96 -0.33 -4.60 15.29
CA LEU A 96 1.00 -5.00 14.87
C LEU A 96 2.08 -4.25 15.67
N SER A 97 1.96 -2.92 15.77
CA SER A 97 2.92 -2.11 16.53
C SER A 97 2.97 -2.47 18.01
N HIS A 98 1.81 -2.61 18.67
CA HIS A 98 1.76 -2.97 20.09
C HIS A 98 2.33 -4.36 20.34
N ALA A 99 2.01 -5.33 19.48
CA ALA A 99 2.53 -6.69 19.55
C ALA A 99 4.06 -6.72 19.35
N GLY A 100 4.59 -5.98 18.38
CA GLY A 100 6.02 -5.85 18.14
C GLY A 100 6.77 -5.26 19.34
N ALA A 101 6.23 -4.19 19.94
CA ALA A 101 6.78 -3.57 21.14
C ALA A 101 6.76 -4.54 22.35
N ALA A 102 5.68 -5.31 22.52
CA ALA A 102 5.56 -6.31 23.59
C ALA A 102 6.59 -7.45 23.45
N VAL A 103 6.78 -7.99 22.23
CA VAL A 103 7.78 -9.03 21.96
C VAL A 103 9.20 -8.57 22.28
N LYS A 104 9.50 -7.29 22.03
CA LYS A 104 10.80 -6.69 22.37
C LYS A 104 10.95 -6.27 23.83
N GLY A 105 9.91 -6.44 24.65
CA GLY A 105 9.93 -5.98 26.04
C GLY A 105 10.08 -4.46 26.17
N HIS A 106 9.74 -3.70 25.12
CA HIS A 106 9.82 -2.24 25.11
C HIS A 106 8.96 -1.63 26.23
N SER A 107 9.21 -0.40 26.66
CA SER A 107 8.41 0.27 27.70
C SER A 107 7.86 1.63 27.27
N GLY A 108 8.11 2.04 26.02
CA GLY A 108 7.61 3.31 25.49
C GLY A 108 6.14 3.26 25.05
N PRO A 109 5.58 4.41 24.63
CA PRO A 109 4.16 4.56 24.25
C PRO A 109 3.62 3.52 23.27
N SER A 110 4.44 3.03 22.34
CA SER A 110 4.03 2.03 21.36
C SER A 110 3.74 0.66 21.99
N ARG A 111 4.13 0.40 23.24
CA ARG A 111 3.68 -0.78 24.00
C ARG A 111 2.39 -0.46 24.75
N ASN A 112 1.29 -1.09 24.32
CA ASN A 112 0.03 -1.03 25.03
C ASN A 112 -0.71 -2.38 24.97
N ASP A 113 -0.40 -3.25 25.92
CA ASP A 113 -0.87 -4.64 25.93
C ASP A 113 -2.40 -4.71 26.06
N GLU A 114 -3.02 -3.79 26.82
CA GLU A 114 -4.48 -3.74 26.99
C GLU A 114 -5.19 -3.35 25.69
N ARG A 115 -4.73 -2.31 25.00
CA ARG A 115 -5.28 -1.94 23.70
C ARG A 115 -5.09 -3.05 22.68
N ALA A 116 -3.93 -3.70 22.66
CA ALA A 116 -3.67 -4.83 21.78
C ALA A 116 -4.68 -5.98 21.99
N ARG A 117 -4.95 -6.36 23.25
CA ARG A 117 -5.96 -7.39 23.57
C ARG A 117 -7.36 -7.02 23.07
N ARG A 118 -7.80 -5.77 23.31
CA ARG A 118 -9.12 -5.28 22.87
C ARG A 118 -9.25 -5.24 21.35
N ILE A 119 -8.22 -4.74 20.67
CA ILE A 119 -8.19 -4.70 19.20
C ILE A 119 -8.24 -6.11 18.62
N ALA A 120 -7.42 -7.04 19.13
CA ALA A 120 -7.39 -8.42 18.66
C ALA A 120 -8.77 -9.09 18.80
N ALA A 121 -9.37 -9.00 19.98
CA ALA A 121 -10.72 -9.53 20.25
C ALA A 121 -11.77 -8.92 19.30
N ARG A 122 -11.66 -7.62 19.01
CA ARG A 122 -12.59 -6.94 18.11
C ARG A 122 -12.44 -7.38 16.65
N LEU A 123 -11.22 -7.56 16.15
CA LEU A 123 -10.96 -7.90 14.75
C LEU A 123 -11.39 -9.33 14.39
N VAL A 124 -11.46 -10.25 15.36
CA VAL A 124 -11.92 -11.64 15.14
C VAL A 124 -13.42 -11.84 15.36
N ALA A 125 -14.12 -10.78 15.76
CA ALA A 125 -15.56 -10.77 15.98
C ALA A 125 -16.29 -9.94 14.92
N ALA A 126 -17.61 -10.14 14.84
CA ALA A 126 -18.47 -9.21 14.11
C ALA A 126 -18.50 -7.86 14.84
N PRO A 127 -18.69 -6.72 14.12
CA PRO A 127 -18.88 -6.58 12.69
C PRO A 127 -17.66 -6.70 11.76
N PRO A 128 -16.38 -6.47 12.17
CA PRO A 128 -15.26 -6.50 11.24
C PRO A 128 -15.14 -7.80 10.45
N PHE A 129 -15.31 -8.94 11.13
CA PHE A 129 -15.31 -10.25 10.49
C PHE A 129 -16.73 -10.68 10.13
N VAL A 130 -16.93 -11.09 8.88
CA VAL A 130 -18.21 -11.54 8.36
C VAL A 130 -18.10 -12.94 7.78
N GLU A 131 -19.15 -13.73 7.98
CA GLU A 131 -19.23 -15.11 7.46
C GLU A 131 -20.03 -15.20 6.16
N GLN A 132 -20.71 -14.11 5.78
CA GLN A 132 -21.47 -14.00 4.53
C GLN A 132 -20.98 -12.79 3.75
N PRO A 133 -20.88 -12.88 2.41
CA PRO A 133 -20.42 -11.77 1.62
C PRO A 133 -21.44 -10.64 1.71
N SER A 134 -20.98 -9.38 1.78
CA SER A 134 -21.90 -8.26 1.69
C SER A 134 -22.55 -8.26 0.31
N SER A 135 -23.88 -8.12 0.26
CA SER A 135 -24.64 -7.97 -1.00
C SER A 135 -24.37 -6.57 -1.57
N GLY A 136 -23.16 -6.35 -2.07
CA GLY A 136 -22.84 -5.14 -2.81
C GLY A 136 -23.70 -5.04 -4.07
N PRO A 137 -23.96 -3.83 -4.58
CA PRO A 137 -24.67 -3.68 -5.85
C PRO A 137 -23.95 -4.46 -6.97
N PRO A 138 -24.71 -5.13 -7.87
CA PRO A 138 -24.14 -5.83 -9.02
C PRO A 138 -23.22 -4.92 -9.82
N GLY A 139 -22.02 -5.40 -10.17
CA GLY A 139 -21.06 -4.65 -10.99
C GLY A 139 -20.16 -3.69 -10.22
N SER A 140 -20.22 -3.64 -8.88
CA SER A 140 -19.16 -2.97 -8.11
C SER A 140 -17.82 -3.69 -8.33
N ASP A 141 -16.71 -2.94 -8.36
CA ASP A 141 -15.33 -3.46 -8.25
C ASP A 141 -15.07 -4.19 -6.91
N SER A 142 -16.14 -4.52 -6.16
CA SER A 142 -16.06 -5.24 -4.91
C SER A 142 -15.50 -6.62 -5.18
N GLN A 143 -14.38 -6.90 -4.53
CA GLN A 143 -13.86 -8.24 -4.41
C GLN A 143 -14.57 -8.90 -3.23
N ALA A 144 -15.90 -8.87 -3.26
CA ALA A 144 -16.73 -9.43 -2.20
C ALA A 144 -16.51 -10.94 -2.10
N HIS A 145 -16.30 -11.41 -0.88
CA HIS A 145 -16.03 -12.81 -0.57
C HIS A 145 -16.33 -13.05 0.91
N ALA A 146 -16.60 -14.27 1.31
CA ALA A 146 -16.67 -14.61 2.72
C ALA A 146 -16.21 -16.06 2.94
N PRO A 147 -15.77 -16.41 4.15
CA PRO A 147 -15.51 -15.51 5.29
C PRO A 147 -14.39 -14.50 5.00
N GLY A 148 -14.38 -13.37 5.71
CA GLY A 148 -13.38 -12.32 5.54
C GLY A 148 -13.70 -11.05 6.34
N TRP A 149 -13.00 -9.96 6.04
CA TRP A 149 -13.12 -8.69 6.73
C TRP A 149 -13.76 -7.61 5.85
N VAL A 150 -14.64 -6.82 6.46
CA VAL A 150 -15.18 -5.61 5.85
C VAL A 150 -14.34 -4.39 6.22
N ASN A 151 -14.56 -3.27 5.55
CA ASN A 151 -13.87 -2.00 5.82
C ASN A 151 -14.40 -1.21 7.03
N SER A 152 -15.24 -1.80 7.88
CA SER A 152 -15.90 -1.12 9.00
C SER A 152 -15.81 -1.93 10.27
N THR A 153 -15.66 -1.25 11.41
CA THR A 153 -15.73 -1.89 12.74
C THR A 153 -17.13 -1.85 13.36
N THR A 154 -18.11 -1.27 12.68
CA THR A 154 -19.47 -1.06 13.20
C THR A 154 -20.57 -1.52 12.25
N ASN A 155 -20.27 -1.64 10.95
CA ASN A 155 -21.24 -2.06 9.93
C ASN A 155 -20.79 -3.38 9.27
N PRO A 156 -21.49 -4.52 9.50
CA PRO A 156 -21.16 -5.79 8.87
C PRO A 156 -21.48 -5.81 7.37
N LEU A 157 -22.22 -4.81 6.87
CA LEU A 157 -22.49 -4.61 5.44
C LEU A 157 -21.43 -3.72 4.77
N GLY A 158 -20.30 -3.47 5.44
CA GLY A 158 -19.18 -2.75 4.85
C GLY A 158 -18.66 -3.40 3.56
N SER A 159 -17.90 -2.63 2.79
CA SER A 159 -17.29 -3.17 1.57
C SER A 159 -16.18 -4.15 1.91
N GLN A 160 -16.04 -5.19 1.08
CA GLN A 160 -14.98 -6.18 1.19
C GLN A 160 -13.98 -6.01 0.06
N HIS A 161 -12.71 -6.19 0.39
CA HIS A 161 -11.60 -6.11 -0.52
C HIS A 161 -10.41 -6.83 0.10
N LEU A 162 -9.64 -7.57 -0.72
CA LEU A 162 -8.46 -8.34 -0.29
C LEU A 162 -7.41 -7.58 0.54
N VAL A 163 -7.44 -6.25 0.55
CA VAL A 163 -6.48 -5.41 1.28
C VAL A 163 -6.90 -5.27 2.73
N PHE A 164 -8.22 -5.32 3.00
CA PHE A 164 -8.73 -5.31 4.37
C PHE A 164 -8.34 -6.61 5.06
N ASP A 165 -8.54 -7.76 4.39
CA ASP A 165 -8.14 -9.06 4.94
C ASP A 165 -6.64 -9.10 5.17
N ALA A 166 -5.85 -8.76 4.15
CA ALA A 166 -4.39 -8.81 4.25
C ALA A 166 -3.85 -7.92 5.39
N ASP A 167 -4.26 -6.65 5.48
CA ASP A 167 -3.79 -5.76 6.57
C ASP A 167 -4.24 -6.29 7.95
N VAL A 168 -5.47 -6.82 8.05
CA VAL A 168 -5.97 -7.41 9.31
C VAL A 168 -5.21 -8.67 9.70
N VAL A 169 -4.98 -9.58 8.76
CA VAL A 169 -4.22 -10.82 8.99
C VAL A 169 -2.77 -10.52 9.37
N ASP A 170 -2.11 -9.50 8.81
CA ASP A 170 -0.76 -9.10 9.23
C ASP A 170 -0.74 -8.67 10.70
N GLY A 171 -1.72 -7.86 11.11
CA GLY A 171 -1.87 -7.44 12.51
C GLY A 171 -2.15 -8.61 13.46
N LEU A 172 -3.07 -9.51 13.07
CA LEU A 172 -3.41 -10.69 13.86
C LEU A 172 -2.26 -11.70 13.95
N LEU A 173 -1.45 -11.85 12.91
CA LEU A 173 -0.22 -12.66 12.94
C LEU A 173 0.75 -12.18 14.00
N HIS A 174 1.01 -10.87 14.06
CA HIS A 174 1.91 -10.32 15.06
C HIS A 174 1.33 -10.43 16.47
N ALA A 175 0.01 -10.25 16.64
CA ALA A 175 -0.66 -10.49 17.91
C ALA A 175 -0.51 -11.95 18.36
N TRP A 176 -0.74 -12.91 17.46
CA TRP A 176 -0.58 -14.34 17.74
C TRP A 176 0.87 -14.69 18.12
N ARG A 177 1.87 -14.13 17.43
CA ARG A 177 3.29 -14.28 17.80
C ARG A 177 3.55 -13.72 19.20
N ALA A 178 2.94 -12.59 19.54
CA ALA A 178 3.09 -11.90 20.81
C ALA A 178 2.16 -12.42 21.93
N ARG A 179 1.37 -13.49 21.70
CA ARG A 179 0.29 -13.93 22.61
C ARG A 179 0.71 -14.11 24.07
N ALA A 180 1.90 -14.64 24.31
CA ALA A 180 2.43 -14.80 25.66
C ALA A 180 2.79 -13.45 26.29
N ALA A 181 3.50 -12.58 25.57
CA ALA A 181 3.90 -11.25 26.04
C ALA A 181 2.69 -10.34 26.29
N LEU A 182 1.65 -10.46 25.46
CA LEU A 182 0.42 -9.71 25.55
C LEU A 182 -0.59 -10.29 26.55
N ASN A 183 -0.34 -11.48 27.10
CA ASN A 183 -1.32 -12.26 27.85
C ASN A 183 -2.67 -12.35 27.10
N LEU A 184 -2.63 -12.68 25.81
CA LEU A 184 -3.85 -12.83 25.02
C LEU A 184 -4.69 -13.99 25.58
N PRO A 185 -6.01 -13.81 25.77
CA PRO A 185 -6.89 -14.91 26.12
C PRO A 185 -6.79 -16.05 25.11
N GLN A 186 -6.88 -17.29 25.59
CA GLN A 186 -6.83 -18.47 24.72
C GLN A 186 -7.95 -18.43 23.68
N GLU A 187 -9.17 -18.06 24.08
CA GLU A 187 -10.31 -17.89 23.18
C GLU A 187 -10.01 -16.91 22.03
N THR A 188 -9.39 -15.76 22.33
CA THR A 188 -8.98 -14.79 21.30
C THR A 188 -7.90 -15.38 20.38
N THR A 189 -6.95 -16.13 20.94
CA THR A 189 -5.89 -16.78 20.16
C THR A 189 -6.48 -17.84 19.21
N ASP A 190 -7.39 -18.67 19.69
CA ASP A 190 -8.07 -19.69 18.89
C ASP A 190 -8.94 -19.05 17.80
N ALA A 191 -9.65 -17.98 18.12
CA ALA A 191 -10.44 -17.21 17.16
C ALA A 191 -9.57 -16.57 16.06
N ILE A 192 -8.37 -16.07 16.40
CA ILE A 192 -7.41 -15.59 15.40
C ILE A 192 -7.07 -16.71 14.41
N VAL A 193 -6.69 -17.88 14.92
CA VAL A 193 -6.32 -19.03 14.08
C VAL A 193 -7.50 -19.47 13.21
N ASP A 194 -8.71 -19.62 13.79
CA ASP A 194 -9.92 -20.00 13.05
C ASP A 194 -10.24 -19.01 11.92
N ARG A 195 -10.33 -17.70 12.21
CA ARG A 195 -10.77 -16.70 11.23
C ARG A 195 -9.79 -16.56 10.07
N VAL A 196 -8.49 -16.55 10.37
CA VAL A 196 -7.43 -16.49 9.35
C VAL A 196 -7.44 -17.76 8.49
N THR A 197 -7.56 -18.93 9.11
CA THR A 197 -7.56 -20.22 8.41
C THR A 197 -8.78 -20.37 7.51
N ARG A 198 -9.99 -20.08 8.02
CA ARG A 198 -11.24 -20.17 7.24
C ARG A 198 -11.25 -19.21 6.06
N THR A 199 -10.75 -17.98 6.25
CA THR A 199 -10.65 -16.99 5.17
C THR A 199 -9.67 -17.48 4.10
N THR A 200 -8.44 -17.84 4.49
CA THR A 200 -7.38 -18.23 3.54
C THR A 200 -7.69 -19.52 2.78
N ASN A 201 -8.41 -20.47 3.41
CA ASN A 201 -8.85 -21.70 2.74
C ASN A 201 -10.11 -21.49 1.88
N GLY A 202 -10.76 -20.33 1.94
CA GLY A 202 -11.91 -20.01 1.11
C GLY A 202 -11.54 -19.90 -0.38
N PRO A 203 -12.49 -20.18 -1.29
CA PRO A 203 -12.22 -20.27 -2.74
C PRO A 203 -11.67 -18.97 -3.35
N PHE A 204 -11.94 -17.81 -2.74
CA PHE A 204 -11.38 -16.53 -3.16
C PHE A 204 -9.85 -16.47 -3.05
N TRP A 205 -9.30 -17.14 -2.03
CA TRP A 205 -7.88 -17.12 -1.69
C TRP A 205 -7.10 -18.29 -2.29
N ARG A 206 -7.75 -19.29 -2.90
CA ARG A 206 -7.05 -20.43 -3.52
C ARG A 206 -6.51 -20.06 -4.91
N PHE A 207 -5.39 -20.63 -5.33
CA PHE A 207 -4.99 -20.59 -6.73
C PHE A 207 -6.01 -21.38 -7.59
N PRO A 208 -6.40 -20.89 -8.79
CA PRO A 208 -5.90 -19.72 -9.51
C PRO A 208 -6.79 -18.46 -9.37
N ALA A 209 -7.55 -18.29 -8.29
CA ALA A 209 -8.62 -17.29 -8.18
C ALA A 209 -8.19 -15.80 -8.24
N ILE A 210 -6.88 -15.52 -8.27
CA ILE A 210 -6.36 -14.17 -8.36
C ILE A 210 -6.84 -13.45 -9.63
N ARG A 211 -7.42 -12.26 -9.47
CA ARG A 211 -7.98 -11.48 -10.60
C ARG A 211 -7.08 -10.35 -11.08
N LEU A 212 -6.30 -9.78 -10.17
CA LEU A 212 -5.40 -8.65 -10.44
C LEU A 212 -3.96 -9.11 -10.36
N ASN A 213 -3.02 -8.31 -10.86
CA ASN A 213 -1.60 -8.68 -10.79
C ASN A 213 -0.99 -8.47 -9.38
N GLN A 214 -1.70 -8.86 -8.32
CA GLN A 214 -1.39 -8.52 -6.93
C GLN A 214 -1.16 -9.76 -6.06
N ILE A 215 -0.07 -10.48 -6.34
CA ILE A 215 0.27 -11.73 -5.63
C ILE A 215 0.64 -11.52 -4.16
N ASN A 216 1.01 -10.30 -3.76
CA ASN A 216 1.44 -9.99 -2.39
C ASN A 216 0.39 -10.30 -1.32
N TRP A 217 -0.88 -10.07 -1.64
CA TRP A 217 -1.97 -10.32 -0.70
C TRP A 217 -2.08 -11.81 -0.39
N TYR A 218 -2.08 -12.65 -1.42
CA TYR A 218 -2.13 -14.10 -1.29
C TYR A 218 -0.91 -14.63 -0.54
N ALA A 219 0.28 -14.13 -0.86
CA ALA A 219 1.52 -14.53 -0.21
C ALA A 219 1.48 -14.33 1.32
N LEU A 220 0.98 -13.18 1.77
CA LEU A 220 0.81 -12.91 3.20
C LEU A 220 -0.21 -13.85 3.85
N MET A 221 -1.37 -14.06 3.24
CA MET A 221 -2.41 -14.92 3.80
C MET A 221 -1.91 -16.36 3.97
N TYR A 222 -1.20 -16.88 2.97
CA TYR A 222 -0.60 -18.21 3.00
C TYR A 222 0.50 -18.31 4.07
N ALA A 223 1.37 -17.32 4.17
CA ALA A 223 2.44 -17.28 5.15
C ALA A 223 1.92 -17.21 6.59
N ALA A 224 0.91 -16.38 6.84
CA ALA A 224 0.27 -16.25 8.14
C ALA A 224 -0.43 -17.55 8.55
N THR A 225 -1.19 -18.16 7.65
CA THR A 225 -1.87 -19.44 7.93
C THR A 225 -0.87 -20.55 8.21
N ALA A 226 0.19 -20.65 7.42
CA ALA A 226 1.24 -21.65 7.62
C ALA A 226 1.90 -21.54 8.99
N GLU A 227 2.17 -20.32 9.46
CA GLU A 227 2.79 -20.10 10.75
C GLU A 227 1.84 -20.38 11.93
N MET A 228 0.58 -19.94 11.83
CA MET A 228 -0.40 -20.11 12.91
C MET A 228 -0.84 -21.56 13.09
N THR A 229 -0.96 -22.32 12.00
CA THR A 229 -1.48 -23.69 12.01
C THR A 229 -0.39 -24.76 11.98
N GLY A 230 0.82 -24.39 11.55
CA GLY A 230 1.88 -25.35 11.25
C GLY A 230 1.67 -26.13 9.93
N ASP A 231 0.60 -25.87 9.17
CA ASP A 231 0.37 -26.49 7.85
C ASP A 231 0.87 -25.56 6.73
N PRO A 232 2.02 -25.87 6.10
CA PRO A 232 2.59 -25.01 5.08
C PRO A 232 2.00 -25.26 3.68
N THR A 233 0.97 -26.09 3.51
CA THR A 233 0.50 -26.54 2.19
C THR A 233 0.21 -25.37 1.24
N LEU A 234 -0.56 -24.36 1.66
CA LEU A 234 -0.87 -23.20 0.81
C LEU A 234 0.39 -22.36 0.49
N LEU A 235 1.31 -22.25 1.46
CA LEU A 235 2.57 -21.54 1.29
C LEU A 235 3.55 -22.28 0.38
N ARG A 236 3.51 -23.61 0.32
CA ARG A 236 4.38 -24.42 -0.56
C ARG A 236 3.83 -24.52 -1.96
N GLU A 237 2.52 -24.72 -2.09
CA GLU A 237 1.88 -25.09 -3.34
C GLU A 237 1.28 -23.86 -4.01
N ASP A 238 0.25 -23.26 -3.42
CA ASP A 238 -0.44 -22.13 -4.04
C ASP A 238 0.45 -20.91 -4.18
N PHE A 239 1.24 -20.56 -3.16
CA PHE A 239 2.18 -19.44 -3.28
C PHE A 239 3.12 -19.65 -4.45
N ARG A 240 3.67 -20.86 -4.59
CA ARG A 240 4.54 -21.22 -5.70
C ARG A 240 3.84 -21.06 -7.04
N GLN A 241 2.61 -21.54 -7.16
CA GLN A 241 1.82 -21.41 -8.38
C GLN A 241 1.51 -19.94 -8.70
N GLN A 242 1.23 -19.12 -7.69
CA GLN A 242 1.03 -17.68 -7.87
C GLN A 242 2.30 -17.00 -8.39
N VAL A 243 3.47 -17.33 -7.83
CA VAL A 243 4.75 -16.79 -8.31
C VAL A 243 5.03 -17.25 -9.74
N LEU A 244 4.83 -18.53 -10.06
CA LEU A 244 4.98 -19.03 -11.44
C LEU A 244 4.04 -18.33 -12.43
N ARG A 245 2.77 -18.12 -12.06
CA ARG A 245 1.80 -17.38 -12.88
C ARG A 245 2.22 -15.92 -13.07
N PHE A 246 2.83 -15.32 -12.07
CA PHE A 246 3.32 -13.95 -12.10
C PHE A 246 4.58 -13.78 -12.98
N THR A 247 5.50 -14.74 -12.93
CA THR A 247 6.73 -14.74 -13.74
C THR A 247 6.56 -15.36 -15.13
N ALA A 248 5.41 -15.99 -15.38
CA ALA A 248 5.12 -16.61 -16.66
C ALA A 248 5.33 -15.64 -17.82
N PRO A 249 6.05 -16.05 -18.89
CA PRO A 249 6.22 -15.22 -20.05
C PRO A 249 4.87 -15.02 -20.73
N ARG A 250 4.38 -13.79 -20.71
CA ARG A 250 3.27 -13.36 -21.54
C ARG A 250 3.86 -12.31 -22.46
N VAL A 251 4.06 -12.68 -23.73
CA VAL A 251 4.43 -11.71 -24.75
C VAL A 251 3.27 -10.71 -24.81
N PRO A 252 3.51 -9.43 -24.50
CA PRO A 252 2.45 -8.44 -24.62
C PRO A 252 1.95 -8.43 -26.06
N ASP A 253 0.64 -8.49 -26.23
CA ASP A 253 -0.04 -8.32 -27.51
C ASP A 253 -1.01 -7.13 -27.42
N PRO A 254 -1.62 -6.69 -28.54
CA PRO A 254 -2.55 -5.55 -28.51
C PRO A 254 -3.72 -5.72 -27.55
N GLU A 255 -4.11 -6.94 -27.18
CA GLU A 255 -5.22 -7.26 -26.30
C GLU A 255 -4.80 -7.52 -24.84
N ARG A 256 -3.55 -7.97 -24.62
CA ARG A 256 -3.04 -8.40 -23.31
C ARG A 256 -1.64 -7.87 -23.04
N ALA A 257 -1.52 -7.09 -21.97
CA ALA A 257 -0.26 -6.48 -21.57
C ALA A 257 0.75 -7.47 -20.97
N GLY A 258 0.30 -8.63 -20.47
CA GLY A 258 1.14 -9.50 -19.64
C GLY A 258 1.48 -8.85 -18.29
N ASN A 259 2.31 -9.49 -17.47
CA ASN A 259 2.62 -8.99 -16.12
C ASN A 259 3.66 -7.84 -16.13
N PHE A 260 4.52 -7.80 -17.16
CA PHE A 260 5.64 -6.86 -17.27
C PHE A 260 5.78 -6.32 -18.70
N GLY A 261 6.24 -5.08 -18.81
CA GLY A 261 6.74 -4.52 -20.07
C GLY A 261 8.23 -4.86 -20.33
N PRO A 262 8.80 -4.44 -21.47
CA PRO A 262 10.19 -4.71 -21.84
C PRO A 262 11.23 -4.19 -20.82
N GLY A 263 10.94 -3.05 -20.16
CA GLY A 263 11.76 -2.49 -19.07
C GLY A 263 11.43 -3.04 -17.68
N LEU A 264 10.73 -4.17 -17.60
CA LEU A 264 10.20 -4.77 -16.37
C LEU A 264 9.23 -3.86 -15.59
N ARG A 265 8.66 -2.84 -16.24
CA ARG A 265 7.59 -2.04 -15.68
C ARG A 265 6.37 -2.92 -15.41
N PHE A 266 5.66 -2.64 -14.32
CA PHE A 266 4.58 -3.49 -13.84
C PHE A 266 3.26 -3.15 -14.54
N HIS A 267 2.52 -4.17 -14.97
CA HIS A 267 1.17 -3.99 -15.50
C HIS A 267 0.14 -4.43 -14.44
N TYR A 268 -0.78 -3.53 -14.09
CA TYR A 268 -1.81 -3.79 -13.08
C TYR A 268 -2.88 -4.78 -13.58
N LEU A 269 -3.23 -4.67 -14.87
CA LEU A 269 -4.25 -5.46 -15.56
C LEU A 269 -3.61 -6.27 -16.70
N PRO A 270 -3.01 -7.43 -16.41
CA PRO A 270 -2.19 -8.19 -17.36
C PRO A 270 -3.00 -8.82 -18.49
N ASP A 271 -4.31 -9.01 -18.27
CA ASP A 271 -5.26 -9.54 -19.26
C ASP A 271 -5.98 -8.42 -20.05
N ARG A 272 -5.50 -7.18 -19.95
CA ARG A 272 -6.01 -6.02 -20.69
C ARG A 272 -4.93 -5.41 -21.58
N PRO A 273 -5.29 -4.62 -22.61
CA PRO A 273 -4.33 -4.02 -23.52
C PRO A 273 -3.22 -3.22 -22.82
N VAL A 274 -2.02 -3.22 -23.41
CA VAL A 274 -0.87 -2.45 -22.91
C VAL A 274 -1.15 -0.94 -22.83
N GLY A 275 -1.97 -0.41 -23.75
CA GLY A 275 -2.37 1.01 -23.79
C GLY A 275 -3.48 1.42 -22.82
N ARG A 276 -3.94 0.52 -21.93
CA ARG A 276 -4.90 0.88 -20.89
C ARG A 276 -4.22 1.77 -19.86
N ARG A 277 -4.83 2.91 -19.50
CA ARG A 277 -4.35 3.83 -18.45
C ARG A 277 -3.78 3.17 -17.19
N LEU A 278 -4.41 2.10 -16.70
CA LEU A 278 -3.98 1.37 -15.50
C LEU A 278 -2.70 0.52 -15.70
N ASN A 279 -2.28 0.33 -16.95
CA ASN A 279 -1.09 -0.38 -17.37
C ASN A 279 0.03 0.59 -17.79
N VAL A 280 0.00 1.89 -17.49
CA VAL A 280 1.15 2.81 -17.73
C VAL A 280 2.37 2.47 -16.87
N ASP A 281 2.17 1.73 -15.76
CA ASP A 281 3.07 1.44 -14.63
C ASP A 281 2.71 2.26 -13.38
N SER A 282 3.14 1.80 -12.21
CA SER A 282 2.96 2.53 -10.95
C SER A 282 4.02 2.12 -9.95
N ALA A 283 4.89 3.06 -9.56
CA ALA A 283 5.90 2.83 -8.52
C ALA A 283 5.29 2.27 -7.23
N GLU A 284 4.12 2.78 -6.85
CA GLU A 284 3.36 2.29 -5.71
C GLU A 284 2.95 0.83 -5.91
N TYR A 285 2.15 0.52 -6.94
CA TYR A 285 1.61 -0.84 -7.05
C TYR A 285 2.69 -1.87 -7.33
N ALA A 286 3.71 -1.54 -8.11
CA ALA A 286 4.85 -2.43 -8.33
C ALA A 286 5.55 -2.77 -7.01
N SER A 287 5.78 -1.76 -6.15
CA SER A 287 6.38 -1.97 -4.82
C SER A 287 5.46 -2.76 -3.88
N ILE A 288 4.17 -2.40 -3.81
CA ILE A 288 3.17 -3.13 -3.03
C ILE A 288 3.18 -4.62 -3.43
N VAL A 289 3.19 -4.91 -4.73
CA VAL A 289 3.21 -6.28 -5.22
C VAL A 289 4.53 -6.96 -4.92
N PHE A 290 5.67 -6.29 -5.08
CA PHE A 290 6.98 -6.87 -4.74
C PHE A 290 7.09 -7.29 -3.27
N SER A 291 6.29 -6.73 -2.36
CA SER A 291 6.30 -7.13 -0.94
C SER A 291 6.01 -8.61 -0.69
N PHE A 292 5.47 -9.35 -1.68
CA PHE A 292 5.37 -10.82 -1.64
C PHE A 292 6.71 -11.50 -1.33
N ALA A 293 7.83 -10.90 -1.76
CA ALA A 293 9.17 -11.46 -1.60
C ALA A 293 9.54 -11.69 -0.13
N ARG A 294 8.94 -10.96 0.82
CA ARG A 294 9.12 -11.14 2.28
C ARG A 294 8.87 -12.58 2.72
N PHE A 295 8.01 -13.31 2.00
CA PHE A 295 7.58 -14.66 2.36
C PHE A 295 8.31 -15.74 1.56
N TYR A 296 9.23 -15.37 0.65
CA TYR A 296 9.93 -16.31 -0.22
C TYR A 296 10.81 -17.28 0.59
N GLU A 297 11.66 -16.78 1.48
CA GLU A 297 12.51 -17.65 2.31
C GLU A 297 11.69 -18.54 3.24
N GLN A 298 10.65 -17.99 3.87
CA GLN A 298 9.74 -18.78 4.71
C GLN A 298 9.13 -19.94 3.91
N ALA A 299 8.67 -19.69 2.68
CA ALA A 299 8.14 -20.74 1.82
C ALA A 299 9.20 -21.80 1.46
N ARG A 300 10.42 -21.36 1.12
CA ARG A 300 11.56 -22.26 0.83
C ARG A 300 11.91 -23.15 2.02
N LEU A 301 12.03 -22.57 3.21
CA LEU A 301 12.30 -23.28 4.47
C LEU A 301 11.15 -24.24 4.83
N SER A 302 9.92 -23.87 4.47
CA SER A 302 8.75 -24.73 4.66
C SER A 302 8.65 -25.87 3.65
N GLY A 303 9.57 -25.98 2.68
CA GLY A 303 9.59 -27.06 1.69
C GLY A 303 8.94 -26.74 0.35
N MET A 304 8.65 -25.46 0.04
CA MET A 304 8.28 -25.04 -1.32
C MET A 304 9.36 -25.53 -2.29
N ALA A 305 9.00 -26.05 -3.48
CA ALA A 305 9.99 -26.41 -4.49
C ALA A 305 10.68 -25.16 -5.10
N ALA A 306 11.90 -25.32 -5.63
CA ALA A 306 12.65 -24.16 -6.11
C ALA A 306 11.95 -23.57 -7.35
N LEU A 307 11.92 -22.25 -7.44
CA LEU A 307 11.51 -21.62 -8.69
C LEU A 307 12.49 -22.02 -9.80
N PRO A 308 12.03 -22.19 -11.05
CA PRO A 308 12.94 -22.38 -12.17
C PRO A 308 13.93 -21.21 -12.25
N ALA A 309 15.14 -21.49 -12.74
CA ALA A 309 16.22 -20.50 -12.74
C ALA A 309 15.86 -19.22 -13.51
N ARG A 310 15.05 -19.35 -14.57
CA ARG A 310 14.51 -18.25 -15.36
C ARG A 310 13.62 -17.33 -14.52
N ASP A 311 12.64 -17.88 -13.81
CA ASP A 311 11.70 -17.13 -12.98
C ASP A 311 12.42 -16.41 -11.84
N ARG A 312 13.37 -17.10 -11.18
CA ARG A 312 14.20 -16.48 -10.14
C ARG A 312 15.06 -15.34 -10.69
N ARG A 313 15.63 -15.49 -11.88
CA ARG A 313 16.39 -14.42 -12.55
C ARG A 313 15.49 -13.22 -12.82
N LEU A 314 14.30 -13.43 -13.39
CA LEU A 314 13.34 -12.37 -13.65
C LEU A 314 12.94 -11.63 -12.37
N LEU A 315 12.69 -12.33 -11.26
CA LEU A 315 12.37 -11.70 -9.97
C LEU A 315 13.54 -10.87 -9.42
N ARG A 316 14.78 -11.34 -9.59
CA ARG A 316 15.99 -10.59 -9.20
C ARG A 316 16.15 -9.32 -10.03
N GLU A 317 15.99 -9.41 -11.35
CA GLU A 317 16.02 -8.27 -12.25
C GLU A 317 14.88 -7.29 -11.96
N TRP A 318 13.69 -7.79 -11.62
CA TRP A 318 12.58 -6.95 -11.18
C TRP A 318 12.86 -6.30 -9.82
N GLY A 319 13.55 -6.96 -8.91
CA GLY A 319 14.04 -6.37 -7.65
C GLY A 319 14.99 -5.19 -7.89
N VAL A 320 15.91 -5.32 -8.85
CA VAL A 320 16.75 -4.19 -9.32
C VAL A 320 15.85 -3.04 -9.79
N ARG A 321 14.88 -3.35 -10.66
CA ARG A 321 13.94 -2.36 -11.22
C ARG A 321 13.12 -1.66 -10.14
N VAL A 322 12.67 -2.40 -9.13
CA VAL A 322 11.94 -1.84 -7.99
C VAL A 322 12.81 -0.82 -7.27
N LEU A 323 14.05 -1.18 -6.95
CA LEU A 323 14.95 -0.30 -6.22
C LEU A 323 15.37 0.92 -7.04
N SER A 324 15.92 0.73 -8.25
CA SER A 324 16.49 1.82 -9.06
C SER A 324 15.44 2.70 -9.73
N GLY A 325 14.23 2.18 -9.87
CA GLY A 325 13.22 2.76 -10.72
C GLY A 325 12.00 3.32 -10.01
N TYR A 326 11.73 2.86 -8.78
CA TYR A 326 10.56 3.28 -8.02
C TYR A 326 10.91 4.02 -6.73
N TRP A 327 12.14 3.94 -6.24
CA TRP A 327 12.54 4.59 -5.00
C TRP A 327 13.57 5.70 -5.24
N THR A 328 13.45 6.77 -4.47
CA THR A 328 14.42 7.87 -4.43
C THR A 328 15.45 7.66 -3.34
N HIS A 329 16.54 8.43 -3.40
CA HIS A 329 17.49 8.54 -2.31
C HIS A 329 16.81 9.12 -1.05
N GLY A 330 15.78 9.95 -1.20
CA GLY A 330 14.99 10.47 -0.08
C GLY A 330 14.12 9.42 0.64
N GLY A 331 14.08 8.16 0.17
CA GLY A 331 13.18 7.14 0.74
C GLY A 331 11.71 7.35 0.36
N TYR A 332 11.47 7.99 -0.78
CA TYR A 332 10.16 8.23 -1.35
C TYR A 332 10.00 7.54 -2.71
N LEU A 333 8.78 7.53 -3.26
CA LEU A 333 8.53 6.97 -4.57
C LEU A 333 8.96 7.96 -5.67
N ASN A 334 9.71 7.48 -6.67
CA ASN A 334 10.44 8.32 -7.64
C ASN A 334 9.53 9.13 -8.59
N TRP A 335 8.27 8.73 -8.73
CA TRP A 335 7.29 9.40 -9.57
C TRP A 335 5.88 9.12 -9.07
N ASP A 336 4.90 9.74 -9.72
CA ASP A 336 3.53 9.77 -9.23
C ASP A 336 2.86 8.40 -9.21
N THR A 337 1.98 8.25 -8.24
CA THR A 337 1.43 6.97 -7.79
C THR A 337 -0.08 6.97 -7.85
N GLY A 338 -0.71 5.80 -7.87
CA GLY A 338 -2.15 5.66 -8.00
C GLY A 338 -2.61 5.23 -9.39
N LEU A 339 -3.76 4.57 -9.44
CA LEU A 339 -4.46 4.07 -10.63
C LEU A 339 -4.95 5.22 -11.55
N GLY A 340 -4.05 6.12 -11.98
CA GLY A 340 -4.33 7.38 -12.66
C GLY A 340 -4.76 8.53 -11.74
N PHE A 341 -5.21 9.63 -12.36
CA PHE A 341 -5.58 10.98 -11.85
C PHE A 341 -6.08 11.16 -10.41
N ASN A 342 -6.66 10.14 -9.78
CA ASN A 342 -7.42 10.28 -8.54
C ASN A 342 -6.63 9.99 -7.25
N ARG A 343 -5.43 9.42 -7.35
CA ARG A 343 -4.75 8.80 -6.18
C ARG A 343 -3.26 9.12 -6.06
N TRP A 344 -2.85 10.33 -6.41
CA TRP A 344 -1.44 10.71 -6.38
C TRP A 344 -0.95 10.96 -4.97
N HIS A 345 0.27 10.47 -4.70
CA HIS A 345 1.04 10.75 -3.49
C HIS A 345 0.26 10.49 -2.20
N GLN A 346 -0.63 9.48 -2.21
CA GLN A 346 -1.44 9.16 -1.06
C GLN A 346 -0.55 8.66 0.07
N THR A 347 -0.57 9.35 1.19
CA THR A 347 0.30 9.08 2.33
C THR A 347 0.14 7.64 2.84
N LYS A 348 -1.08 7.11 2.84
CA LYS A 348 -1.38 5.70 3.17
C LYS A 348 -0.70 4.68 2.26
N LYS A 349 -0.34 5.03 1.04
CA LYS A 349 0.22 4.11 0.04
C LYS A 349 1.73 4.02 0.12
N ILE A 350 2.40 5.06 0.60
CA ILE A 350 3.85 5.06 0.84
C ILE A 350 4.21 3.96 1.83
N GLY A 351 3.54 3.93 2.99
CA GLY A 351 3.80 2.90 4.01
C GLY A 351 3.52 1.48 3.49
N LEU A 352 2.50 1.31 2.65
CA LEU A 352 2.23 0.00 2.04
C LEU A 352 3.33 -0.39 1.02
N SER A 353 3.82 0.58 0.24
CA SER A 353 4.88 0.38 -0.76
C SER A 353 6.22 0.06 -0.11
N GLN A 354 6.56 0.71 1.02
CA GLN A 354 7.83 0.51 1.74
C GLN A 354 8.07 -0.94 2.17
N GLN A 355 7.04 -1.78 2.24
CA GLN A 355 7.19 -3.21 2.51
C GLN A 355 8.03 -3.92 1.44
N ALA A 356 8.14 -3.38 0.22
CA ALA A 356 9.06 -3.85 -0.80
C ALA A 356 10.53 -3.72 -0.38
N LEU A 357 10.87 -2.61 0.29
CA LEU A 357 12.23 -2.36 0.77
C LEU A 357 12.58 -3.29 1.93
N ILE A 358 11.62 -3.60 2.81
CA ILE A 358 11.78 -4.65 3.81
C ILE A 358 12.08 -5.98 3.11
N ALA A 359 11.30 -6.33 2.07
CA ALA A 359 11.50 -7.55 1.30
C ALA A 359 12.90 -7.64 0.68
N LEU A 360 13.33 -6.57 -0.01
CA LEU A 360 14.64 -6.50 -0.65
C LEU A 360 15.77 -6.55 0.37
N ALA A 361 15.62 -5.88 1.52
CA ALA A 361 16.60 -5.89 2.59
C ALA A 361 16.79 -7.29 3.22
N SER A 362 15.70 -8.04 3.41
CA SER A 362 15.72 -9.31 4.17
C SER A 362 15.74 -10.59 3.31
N THR A 363 15.58 -10.50 1.99
CA THR A 363 15.44 -11.68 1.11
C THR A 363 16.63 -11.83 0.16
N GLU A 364 17.76 -12.31 0.67
CA GLU A 364 19.01 -12.44 -0.10
C GLU A 364 18.87 -13.27 -1.38
N ALA A 365 18.04 -14.34 -1.38
CA ALA A 365 17.92 -15.19 -2.57
C ALA A 365 17.32 -14.46 -3.79
N LEU A 366 16.66 -13.32 -3.58
CA LEU A 366 16.08 -12.48 -4.62
C LEU A 366 16.90 -11.21 -4.91
N GLN A 367 18.09 -11.08 -4.33
CA GLN A 367 19.04 -10.03 -4.69
C GLN A 367 19.95 -10.46 -5.86
N THR A 368 20.36 -9.51 -6.70
CA THR A 368 21.40 -9.68 -7.74
C THR A 368 22.82 -9.41 -7.22
N SER A 369 22.96 -8.62 -6.16
CA SER A 369 24.24 -8.30 -5.53
C SER A 369 24.08 -8.08 -4.02
N ALA A 370 25.15 -8.30 -3.27
CA ALA A 370 25.17 -8.11 -1.81
C ALA A 370 24.94 -6.66 -1.37
N SER A 371 25.09 -5.68 -2.27
CA SER A 371 24.84 -4.26 -2.00
C SER A 371 23.36 -3.89 -1.99
N GLN A 372 22.49 -4.69 -2.62
CA GLN A 372 21.07 -4.35 -2.75
C GLN A 372 20.33 -4.33 -1.41
N GLY A 373 20.59 -5.30 -0.54
CA GLY A 373 20.00 -5.32 0.79
C GLY A 373 20.32 -4.06 1.59
N PRO A 374 21.61 -3.69 1.74
CA PRO A 374 22.03 -2.44 2.35
C PRO A 374 21.44 -1.17 1.74
N TRP A 375 21.30 -1.10 0.41
CA TRP A 375 20.65 0.02 -0.28
C TRP A 375 19.15 0.12 0.05
N ALA A 376 18.45 -1.01 0.03
CA ALA A 376 17.03 -1.08 0.35
C ALA A 376 16.76 -0.68 1.81
N LYS A 377 17.60 -1.15 2.75
CA LYS A 377 17.53 -0.72 4.15
C LYS A 377 17.75 0.77 4.30
N TRP A 378 18.77 1.32 3.63
CA TRP A 378 19.06 2.75 3.69
C TRP A 378 17.88 3.59 3.18
N MET A 379 17.27 3.21 2.04
CA MET A 379 16.09 3.91 1.50
C MET A 379 14.87 3.78 2.43
N PHE A 380 14.71 2.61 3.09
CA PHE A 380 13.64 2.38 4.06
C PHE A 380 13.75 3.31 5.27
N ASP A 381 14.95 3.38 5.86
CA ASP A 381 15.22 4.24 7.03
C ASP A 381 15.01 5.73 6.69
N ARG A 382 15.50 6.17 5.53
CA ARG A 382 15.25 7.53 4.99
C ARG A 382 13.76 7.80 4.84
N GLY A 383 12.99 6.83 4.37
CA GLY A 383 11.55 6.97 4.19
C GLY A 383 10.78 7.12 5.51
N LEU A 384 11.21 6.45 6.60
CA LEU A 384 10.64 6.65 7.93
C LEU A 384 10.90 8.08 8.41
N GLY A 385 12.15 8.54 8.33
CA GLY A 385 12.49 9.87 8.82
C GLY A 385 11.95 11.01 7.93
N LEU A 386 11.76 10.79 6.63
CA LEU A 386 11.03 11.71 5.75
C LEU A 386 9.57 11.89 6.23
N PHE A 387 8.89 10.79 6.55
CA PHE A 387 7.51 10.88 7.05
C PHE A 387 7.45 11.60 8.40
N GLU A 388 8.42 11.37 9.28
CA GLU A 388 8.54 12.11 10.54
C GLU A 388 8.75 13.62 10.31
N SER A 389 9.55 14.01 9.31
CA SER A 389 9.72 15.43 8.95
C SER A 389 8.40 16.06 8.52
N TRP A 390 7.56 15.33 7.78
CA TRP A 390 6.24 15.80 7.39
C TRP A 390 5.29 15.97 8.58
N SER A 391 5.29 15.02 9.51
CA SER A 391 4.50 15.12 10.74
C SER A 391 4.93 16.36 11.56
N ARG A 392 6.24 16.62 11.66
CA ARG A 392 6.76 17.82 12.33
C ARG A 392 6.33 19.11 11.63
N ARG A 393 6.46 19.18 10.29
CA ARG A 393 6.01 20.34 9.50
C ARG A 393 4.51 20.59 9.61
N ALA A 394 3.71 19.52 9.70
CA ALA A 394 2.27 19.60 9.89
C ALA A 394 1.86 19.92 11.34
N GLY A 395 2.77 19.86 12.31
CA GLY A 395 2.46 19.96 13.73
C GLY A 395 1.57 18.82 14.26
N GLY A 396 1.57 17.66 13.61
CA GLY A 396 0.65 16.57 13.92
C GLY A 396 0.59 15.49 12.83
N VAL A 397 -0.61 14.98 12.56
CA VAL A 397 -0.85 14.00 11.50
C VAL A 397 -0.57 14.66 10.13
N PRO A 398 0.33 14.12 9.31
CA PRO A 398 0.65 14.70 8.01
C PRO A 398 -0.56 14.63 7.07
N PRO A 399 -0.63 15.50 6.04
CA PRO A 399 -1.75 15.50 5.10
C PRO A 399 -1.90 14.13 4.41
N PRO A 400 -3.14 13.75 4.02
CA PRO A 400 -3.41 12.46 3.39
C PRO A 400 -2.84 12.32 1.98
N VAL A 401 -2.38 13.43 1.40
CA VAL A 401 -1.68 13.52 0.11
C VAL A 401 -0.43 14.37 0.31
N SER A 402 0.72 13.87 -0.11
CA SER A 402 1.97 14.63 -0.06
C SER A 402 2.01 15.71 -1.15
N PHE A 403 2.74 16.79 -0.88
CA PHE A 403 3.06 17.85 -1.85
C PHE A 403 1.87 18.59 -2.48
N GLY A 404 0.72 18.61 -1.83
CA GLY A 404 -0.42 19.44 -2.23
C GLY A 404 -1.12 19.02 -3.52
N VAL A 405 -0.85 17.83 -4.07
CA VAL A 405 -1.47 17.38 -5.33
C VAL A 405 -2.84 16.76 -5.09
N ILE A 406 -3.83 17.61 -4.77
CA ILE A 406 -5.16 17.18 -4.35
C ILE A 406 -6.09 17.09 -5.56
N HIS A 407 -6.29 15.88 -6.09
CA HIS A 407 -7.34 15.62 -7.08
C HIS A 407 -8.60 14.99 -6.47
N GLN A 408 -8.44 14.19 -5.41
CA GLN A 408 -9.56 13.70 -4.60
C GLN A 408 -9.39 14.19 -3.17
N SER A 409 -10.46 14.73 -2.59
CA SER A 409 -10.50 15.04 -1.17
C SER A 409 -10.40 13.72 -0.39
N LEU A 410 -9.28 13.52 0.28
CA LEU A 410 -9.08 12.40 1.19
C LEU A 410 -9.35 12.88 2.61
N GLY A 411 -10.23 12.16 3.31
CA GLY A 411 -10.57 12.48 4.68
C GLY A 411 -9.47 12.13 5.69
N PRO A 412 -9.67 12.52 6.96
CA PRO A 412 -8.77 12.18 8.07
C PRO A 412 -8.44 10.68 8.20
N SER A 413 -9.36 9.80 7.77
CA SER A 413 -9.16 8.34 7.78
C SER A 413 -8.01 7.88 6.90
N SER A 414 -7.74 8.57 5.79
CA SER A 414 -6.61 8.28 4.92
C SER A 414 -5.28 8.73 5.54
N ALA A 415 -5.28 9.88 6.22
CA ALA A 415 -4.08 10.42 6.88
C ALA A 415 -3.65 9.53 8.06
N ARG A 416 -4.60 9.15 8.91
CA ARG A 416 -4.38 8.21 10.03
C ARG A 416 -3.97 6.81 9.57
N LEU A 417 -4.51 6.35 8.44
CA LEU A 417 -4.03 5.11 7.83
C LEU A 417 -2.57 5.22 7.36
N GLY A 418 -2.14 6.39 6.88
CA GLY A 418 -0.73 6.69 6.64
C GLY A 418 0.13 6.52 7.88
N VAL A 419 -0.23 7.22 8.97
CA VAL A 419 0.52 7.15 10.24
C VAL A 419 0.62 5.72 10.77
N SER A 420 -0.52 5.02 10.89
CA SER A 420 -0.53 3.65 11.40
C SER A 420 0.29 2.68 10.54
N ARG A 421 0.28 2.81 9.21
CA ARG A 421 1.12 1.98 8.32
C ARG A 421 2.61 2.24 8.51
N MET A 422 3.00 3.51 8.65
CA MET A 422 4.40 3.86 8.89
C MET A 422 4.88 3.35 10.26
N GLN A 423 4.05 3.52 11.29
CA GLN A 423 4.32 2.94 12.61
C GLN A 423 4.45 1.41 12.54
N ALA A 424 3.52 0.72 11.87
CA ALA A 424 3.57 -0.72 11.69
C ALA A 424 4.79 -1.19 10.89
N ASN A 425 5.29 -0.39 9.94
CA ASN A 425 6.51 -0.72 9.21
C ASN A 425 7.75 -0.76 10.10
N ALA A 426 7.85 0.09 11.13
CA ALA A 426 8.93 0.00 12.10
C ALA A 426 8.91 -1.35 12.83
N ALA A 427 7.72 -1.81 13.24
CA ALA A 427 7.57 -3.14 13.85
C ALA A 427 7.81 -4.29 12.86
N ARG A 428 7.43 -4.15 11.57
CA ARG A 428 7.79 -5.12 10.52
C ARG A 428 9.29 -5.19 10.29
N ALA A 429 9.99 -4.05 10.30
CA ALA A 429 11.44 -3.99 10.15
C ALA A 429 12.13 -4.76 11.28
N ILE A 430 11.70 -4.53 12.52
CA ILE A 430 12.14 -5.29 13.69
C ILE A 430 11.90 -6.79 13.51
N SER A 431 10.66 -7.19 13.14
CA SER A 431 10.32 -8.61 12.93
C SER A 431 11.11 -9.26 11.80
N ALA A 432 11.54 -8.49 10.80
CA ALA A 432 12.35 -8.95 9.68
C ALA A 432 13.87 -8.85 9.97
N GLY A 433 14.28 -8.47 11.18
CA GLY A 433 15.67 -8.41 11.60
C GLY A 433 16.46 -7.21 11.05
N LEU A 434 15.79 -6.21 10.46
CA LEU A 434 16.46 -5.09 9.82
C LEU A 434 17.35 -4.30 10.78
N GLY A 435 17.02 -4.22 12.07
CA GLY A 435 17.83 -3.47 13.04
C GLY A 435 19.26 -4.00 13.21
N SER A 436 19.55 -5.22 12.73
CA SER A 436 20.88 -5.82 12.70
C SER A 436 21.56 -5.79 11.34
N LEU A 437 20.83 -5.41 10.28
CA LEU A 437 21.36 -5.39 8.93
C LEU A 437 22.12 -4.09 8.64
N PRO A 438 23.19 -4.15 7.85
CA PRO A 438 23.89 -2.94 7.40
C PRO A 438 22.98 -2.09 6.51
N ALA A 439 23.12 -0.77 6.61
CA ALA A 439 22.57 0.20 5.67
C ALA A 439 23.72 0.92 4.97
N SER A 440 23.61 1.12 3.65
CA SER A 440 24.58 1.94 2.91
C SER A 440 23.86 2.77 1.86
N PRO A 441 24.26 4.03 1.65
CA PRO A 441 23.69 4.83 0.57
C PRO A 441 23.96 4.15 -0.78
N PRO A 442 22.97 4.07 -1.67
CA PRO A 442 23.20 3.60 -3.03
C PRO A 442 24.07 4.60 -3.82
N PRO A 443 24.73 4.15 -4.90
CA PRO A 443 25.24 5.08 -5.90
C PRO A 443 24.06 5.76 -6.61
N SER A 444 24.32 6.73 -7.49
CA SER A 444 23.30 7.21 -8.42
C SER A 444 22.69 6.04 -9.20
N LEU A 445 21.37 5.91 -9.19
CA LEU A 445 20.62 4.88 -9.90
C LEU A 445 19.73 5.52 -10.96
N TYR A 446 19.45 4.75 -12.01
CA TYR A 446 18.44 5.09 -13.00
C TYR A 446 17.71 3.85 -13.49
N ALA A 447 16.54 4.05 -14.09
CA ALA A 447 15.83 3.02 -14.81
C ALA A 447 15.12 3.61 -16.02
N PHE A 448 15.18 2.91 -17.16
CA PHE A 448 14.57 3.34 -18.41
C PHE A 448 13.52 2.33 -18.89
N ASP A 449 12.34 2.81 -19.27
CA ASP A 449 11.33 2.01 -19.97
C ASP A 449 11.23 2.46 -21.43
N PRO A 450 11.73 1.65 -22.36
CA PRO A 450 11.76 2.04 -23.77
C PRO A 450 10.37 2.18 -24.38
N ASP A 451 9.37 1.47 -23.88
CA ASP A 451 8.03 1.42 -24.48
C ASP A 451 7.13 2.60 -24.11
N ILE A 452 7.43 3.28 -22.98
CA ILE A 452 6.75 4.52 -22.57
C ILE A 452 7.70 5.73 -22.52
N GLY A 453 8.96 5.53 -22.91
CA GLY A 453 10.02 6.53 -22.83
C GLY A 453 10.19 7.11 -21.42
N ARG A 454 10.00 6.29 -20.38
CA ARG A 454 10.18 6.75 -18.99
C ARG A 454 11.65 6.66 -18.62
N LEU A 455 12.20 7.73 -18.06
CA LEU A 455 13.49 7.73 -17.38
C LEU A 455 13.30 8.14 -15.92
N ALA A 456 13.56 7.23 -15.00
CA ALA A 456 13.65 7.51 -13.56
C ALA A 456 15.12 7.72 -13.18
N VAL A 457 15.42 8.78 -12.44
CA VAL A 457 16.76 9.11 -11.96
C VAL A 457 16.70 9.38 -10.46
N THR A 458 17.64 8.80 -9.73
CA THR A 458 17.80 9.04 -8.31
C THR A 458 19.26 9.14 -7.95
N THR A 459 19.65 10.24 -7.31
CA THR A 459 21.03 10.52 -6.92
C THR A 459 21.05 11.05 -5.49
N PRO A 460 22.22 11.09 -4.83
CA PRO A 460 22.35 11.73 -3.52
C PRO A 460 22.00 13.22 -3.52
N ALA A 461 22.02 13.89 -4.68
CA ALA A 461 21.79 15.34 -4.79
C ALA A 461 20.37 15.70 -5.25
N TYR A 462 19.80 14.91 -6.16
CA TYR A 462 18.48 15.15 -6.74
C TYR A 462 17.79 13.87 -7.20
N ASN A 463 16.47 13.94 -7.34
CA ASN A 463 15.63 12.85 -7.81
C ASN A 463 14.59 13.38 -8.80
N THR A 464 14.36 12.65 -9.89
CA THR A 464 13.34 13.04 -10.88
C THR A 464 12.93 11.87 -11.77
N ALA A 465 11.84 12.04 -12.51
CA ALA A 465 11.43 11.17 -13.58
C ALA A 465 10.91 11.98 -14.78
N VAL A 466 11.11 11.46 -15.99
CA VAL A 466 10.44 11.91 -17.22
C VAL A 466 9.57 10.76 -17.71
N VAL A 467 8.34 11.04 -18.16
CA VAL A 467 7.45 10.02 -18.75
C VAL A 467 6.93 10.51 -20.10
N ALA A 468 7.54 10.03 -21.19
CA ALA A 468 7.16 10.44 -22.55
C ALA A 468 5.72 10.07 -22.91
N VAL A 469 5.30 8.84 -22.56
CA VAL A 469 3.96 8.32 -22.86
C VAL A 469 3.28 7.91 -21.57
N ASN A 470 2.33 8.73 -21.12
CA ASN A 470 1.56 8.47 -19.90
C ASN A 470 0.21 7.79 -20.15
N GLN A 471 -0.15 7.50 -21.41
CA GLN A 471 -1.44 6.91 -21.81
C GLN A 471 -2.67 7.73 -21.36
N GLY A 472 -2.50 9.03 -21.13
CA GLY A 472 -3.50 9.90 -20.52
C GLY A 472 -3.86 9.44 -19.10
N ALA A 473 -2.90 8.92 -18.33
CA ALA A 473 -3.10 8.54 -16.93
C ALA A 473 -2.90 9.70 -15.94
N PHE A 474 -2.15 10.73 -16.35
CA PHE A 474 -1.88 11.94 -15.56
C PHE A 474 -1.76 13.18 -16.47
N ALA A 475 -1.73 14.37 -15.87
CA ALA A 475 -1.89 15.66 -16.58
C ALA A 475 -0.57 16.21 -17.17
N TYR A 476 0.58 15.68 -16.77
CA TYR A 476 1.90 16.01 -17.33
C TYR A 476 2.47 14.83 -18.12
N GLY A 477 3.47 15.07 -18.95
CA GLY A 477 4.14 14.01 -19.71
C GLY A 477 4.96 14.57 -20.87
N GLY A 478 5.39 13.69 -21.78
CA GLY A 478 6.31 14.09 -22.84
C GLY A 478 7.71 14.28 -22.29
N ILE A 479 8.32 15.45 -22.52
CA ILE A 479 9.69 15.75 -22.09
C ILE A 479 9.77 16.46 -20.73
N GLU A 480 8.62 16.70 -20.09
CA GLU A 480 8.53 17.38 -18.79
C GLU A 480 8.96 16.45 -17.64
N LEU A 481 9.56 17.05 -16.61
CA LEU A 481 9.89 16.32 -15.38
C LEU A 481 8.60 16.12 -14.58
N ALA A 482 8.35 14.91 -14.10
CA ALA A 482 7.27 14.64 -13.15
C ALA A 482 7.41 15.55 -11.91
N ARG A 483 8.63 15.61 -11.35
CA ARG A 483 9.06 16.58 -10.35
C ARG A 483 10.57 16.55 -10.18
N LEU A 484 11.17 17.68 -9.83
CA LEU A 484 12.56 17.73 -9.36
C LEU A 484 12.59 17.85 -7.84
N PHE A 485 13.12 16.82 -7.19
CA PHE A 485 13.37 16.84 -5.75
C PHE A 485 14.86 17.01 -5.46
N ASP A 486 15.19 17.64 -4.34
CA ASP A 486 16.54 17.64 -3.78
C ASP A 486 16.86 16.34 -3.03
N SER A 487 17.97 16.34 -2.28
CA SER A 487 18.45 15.21 -1.46
C SER A 487 17.51 14.86 -0.29
N GLU A 488 16.76 15.84 0.21
CA GLU A 488 15.84 15.71 1.34
C GLU A 488 14.40 15.44 0.92
N GLN A 489 14.17 15.20 -0.38
CA GLN A 489 12.85 15.00 -0.97
C GLN A 489 11.99 16.27 -0.92
N ASP A 490 12.59 17.45 -0.75
CA ASP A 490 11.88 18.70 -0.91
C ASP A 490 11.81 19.09 -2.39
N VAL A 491 10.73 19.79 -2.75
CA VAL A 491 10.43 20.13 -4.14
C VAL A 491 11.31 21.30 -4.54
N ALA A 492 12.37 21.01 -5.31
CA ALA A 492 13.31 22.02 -5.81
C ALA A 492 12.73 22.80 -7.01
N ALA A 493 11.99 22.10 -7.88
CA ALA A 493 11.23 22.72 -8.95
C ALA A 493 10.01 21.86 -9.33
N ASN A 494 8.88 22.52 -9.57
CA ASN A 494 7.76 21.96 -10.31
C ASN A 494 7.90 22.44 -11.75
N LEU A 495 8.08 21.54 -12.72
CA LEU A 495 8.09 21.88 -14.14
C LEU A 495 7.06 20.99 -14.85
N GLY A 496 5.92 21.57 -15.26
CA GLY A 496 4.98 20.95 -16.20
C GLY A 496 3.72 20.38 -15.59
N GLY A 497 2.58 21.02 -15.88
CA GLY A 497 1.22 20.67 -15.46
C GLY A 497 0.40 21.87 -15.01
#